data_AF-A0AAU2MHB6-F1
#
_entry.id   AF-A0AAU2MHB6-F1
#
_cell.length_a   1.000
_cell.length_b   1.000
_cell.length_c   1.000
_cell.angle_alpha   90.00
_cell.angle_beta   90.00
_cell.angle_gamma   90.00
#
_symmetry.space_group_name_H-M   'P 1'
#
loop_
_entity.id
_entity.type
_entity.pdbx_description
1 polymer ?
#
loop_
_entity_poly.entity_id
_entity_poly.type
_entity_poly.pdbx_seq_one_letter_code
_entity_poly.pdbx_strand_id
1 'polypeptide(L)'
;MPYEPPTHTVERSLRATTGAKTVAGVDEVGRGAWAGPVTVCAAVTGLRRPPAGLTDSKLISPKRRAELAPLLEHWVTAFGLGDASPQEIDELGMTAALRLAAVRALEALPVRPDAVILDGKHDYLGQPWQVRTVIKGDQSCIAVAAASVIAKVHRDTMMAELGADSGEYAEFAFGANAGYPSPVHRAALEEWGPTPHHRLSWSYLDALPRWQHLKKVRISAEAAALESGGQLGFDF
;
A
#
# COMPACT_ATOMS: atom_id res chain seq x y z
N MET A 1 25.51 -8.87 6.51
CA MET A 1 24.97 -10.06 7.20
C MET A 1 24.49 -11.03 6.15
N PRO A 2 24.65 -12.35 6.34
CA PRO A 2 24.06 -13.35 5.44
C PRO A 2 22.54 -13.17 5.38
N TYR A 3 21.96 -13.48 4.23
CA TYR A 3 20.52 -13.49 4.05
C TYR A 3 19.90 -14.60 4.93
N GLU A 4 18.97 -14.24 5.80
CA GLU A 4 18.19 -15.18 6.60
C GLU A 4 16.75 -15.21 6.07
N PRO A 5 16.22 -16.39 5.71
CA PRO A 5 14.86 -16.49 5.21
C PRO A 5 13.83 -16.22 6.33
N PRO A 6 12.65 -15.65 6.00
CA PRO A 6 11.60 -15.42 6.97
C PRO A 6 11.12 -16.73 7.60
N THR A 7 10.68 -16.66 8.86
CA THR A 7 10.18 -17.81 9.62
C THR A 7 8.78 -17.52 10.18
N HIS A 8 8.15 -18.53 10.78
CA HIS A 8 6.87 -18.38 11.50
C HIS A 8 7.04 -17.95 12.96
N THR A 9 8.21 -17.42 13.33
CA THR A 9 8.54 -17.16 14.75
C THR A 9 7.62 -16.12 15.37
N VAL A 10 7.33 -15.04 14.64
CA VAL A 10 6.44 -13.97 15.11
C VAL A 10 5.00 -14.45 15.17
N GLU A 11 4.53 -15.14 14.12
CA GLU A 11 3.19 -15.72 14.06
C GLU A 11 2.95 -16.69 15.23
N ARG A 12 3.92 -17.58 15.51
CA ARG A 12 3.83 -18.52 16.63
C ARG A 12 3.85 -17.80 17.98
N SER A 13 4.72 -16.81 18.15
CA SER A 13 4.80 -16.02 19.37
C SER A 13 3.47 -15.31 19.64
N LEU A 14 2.88 -14.67 18.62
CA LEU A 14 1.63 -13.95 18.75
C LEU A 14 0.47 -14.88 19.13
N ARG A 15 0.37 -16.05 18.48
CA ARG A 15 -0.62 -17.07 18.85
C ARG A 15 -0.45 -17.56 20.28
N ALA A 16 0.78 -17.81 20.72
CA ALA A 16 1.07 -18.32 22.05
C ALA A 16 0.79 -17.30 23.17
N THR A 17 1.08 -16.01 22.94
CA THR A 17 0.92 -14.97 23.98
C THR A 17 -0.47 -14.37 24.03
N THR A 18 -1.24 -14.42 22.95
CA THR A 18 -2.57 -13.79 22.87
C THR A 18 -3.72 -14.79 22.79
N GLY A 19 -3.45 -16.06 22.48
CA GLY A 19 -4.48 -17.06 22.19
C GLY A 19 -5.11 -16.92 20.79
N ALA A 20 -4.59 -16.03 19.93
CA ALA A 20 -5.03 -15.88 18.54
C ALA A 20 -5.02 -17.23 17.80
N LYS A 21 -6.12 -17.54 17.12
CA LYS A 21 -6.24 -18.72 16.26
C LYS A 21 -5.80 -18.39 14.84
N THR A 22 -6.19 -17.22 14.36
CA THR A 22 -5.90 -16.71 13.02
C THR A 22 -5.04 -15.45 13.11
N VAL A 23 -3.89 -15.48 12.45
CA VAL A 23 -2.97 -14.34 12.34
C VAL A 23 -2.80 -13.98 10.86
N ALA A 24 -3.03 -12.72 10.53
CA ALA A 24 -2.78 -12.17 9.19
C ALA A 24 -1.48 -11.37 9.19
N GLY A 25 -0.63 -11.56 8.18
CA GLY A 25 0.45 -10.64 7.84
C GLY A 25 -0.05 -9.61 6.83
N VAL A 26 0.37 -8.36 6.98
CA VAL A 26 -0.08 -7.24 6.15
C VAL A 26 1.12 -6.43 5.69
N ASP A 27 1.14 -6.12 4.39
CA ASP A 27 2.15 -5.25 3.78
C ASP A 27 1.52 -4.38 2.67
N GLU A 28 2.15 -3.23 2.41
CA GLU A 28 1.70 -2.25 1.43
C GLU A 28 2.67 -1.99 0.27
N VAL A 29 2.11 -1.61 -0.87
CA VAL A 29 2.86 -1.17 -2.05
C VAL A 29 2.27 0.12 -2.61
N GLY A 30 3.12 0.99 -3.15
CA GLY A 30 2.68 2.22 -3.81
C GLY A 30 2.68 3.46 -2.92
N ARG A 31 3.11 3.37 -1.66
CA ARG A 31 3.16 4.52 -0.74
C ARG A 31 3.96 5.71 -1.30
N GLY A 32 5.01 5.45 -2.08
CA GLY A 32 5.91 6.45 -2.68
C GLY A 32 5.61 6.84 -4.14
N ALA A 33 4.56 6.29 -4.75
CA ALA A 33 4.24 6.55 -6.15
C ALA A 33 3.56 7.92 -6.35
N TRP A 34 3.81 8.59 -7.48
CA TRP A 34 3.08 9.80 -7.87
C TRP A 34 1.72 9.49 -8.47
N ALA A 35 1.57 8.31 -9.09
CA ALA A 35 0.33 7.85 -9.71
C ALA A 35 -0.09 6.46 -9.23
N GLY A 36 -1.39 6.18 -9.34
CA GLY A 36 -2.03 4.92 -8.96
C GLY A 36 -2.33 4.81 -7.47
N PRO A 37 -3.03 3.74 -7.06
CA PRO A 37 -3.44 3.54 -5.68
C PRO A 37 -2.25 3.21 -4.77
N VAL A 38 -2.51 3.25 -3.47
CA VAL A 38 -1.77 2.44 -2.50
C VAL A 38 -2.56 1.14 -2.31
N THR A 39 -1.87 0.02 -2.44
CA THR A 39 -2.45 -1.33 -2.37
C THR A 39 -1.91 -2.01 -1.13
N VAL A 40 -2.79 -2.64 -0.36
CA VAL A 40 -2.46 -3.45 0.81
C VAL A 40 -2.94 -4.88 0.57
N CYS A 41 -2.12 -5.85 0.94
CA CYS A 41 -2.53 -7.25 1.02
C CYS A 41 -2.55 -7.69 2.49
N ALA A 42 -3.57 -8.44 2.88
CA ALA A 42 -3.59 -9.23 4.11
C ALA A 42 -3.49 -10.71 3.75
N ALA A 43 -2.58 -11.46 4.35
CA ALA A 43 -2.36 -12.88 4.05
C ALA A 43 -2.36 -13.74 5.32
N VAL A 44 -3.10 -14.85 5.27
CA VAL A 44 -3.16 -15.87 6.33
C VAL A 44 -2.54 -17.15 5.79
N THR A 45 -1.47 -17.64 6.41
CA THR A 45 -0.67 -18.76 5.88
C THR A 45 -0.98 -20.12 6.50
N GLY A 46 -1.69 -20.14 7.64
CA GLY A 46 -1.95 -21.37 8.40
C GLY A 46 -0.68 -22.04 8.95
N LEU A 47 0.42 -21.30 9.10
CA LEU A 47 1.75 -21.80 9.51
C LEU A 47 2.31 -22.92 8.61
N ARG A 48 1.87 -22.99 7.34
CA ARG A 48 2.38 -23.93 6.34
C ARG A 48 3.85 -23.67 6.05
N ARG A 49 4.59 -24.70 5.61
CA ARG A 49 5.97 -24.51 5.10
C ARG A 49 5.94 -23.57 3.89
N PRO A 50 6.74 -22.49 3.85
CA PRO A 50 6.70 -21.53 2.76
C PRO A 50 7.29 -22.10 1.46
N PRO A 51 6.84 -21.64 0.29
CA PRO A 51 7.50 -21.93 -0.98
C PRO A 51 8.96 -21.46 -0.97
N ALA A 52 9.81 -22.14 -1.73
CA ALA A 52 11.24 -21.80 -1.80
C ALA A 52 11.46 -20.40 -2.39
N GLY A 53 12.30 -19.62 -1.72
CA GLY A 53 12.65 -18.26 -2.14
C GLY A 53 11.66 -17.18 -1.71
N LEU A 54 10.67 -17.50 -0.87
CA LEU A 54 9.78 -16.48 -0.29
C LEU A 54 10.57 -15.54 0.63
N THR A 55 10.46 -14.24 0.36
CA THR A 55 11.03 -13.13 1.13
C THR A 55 10.40 -11.82 0.69
N ASP A 56 10.92 -10.69 1.18
CA ASP A 56 10.59 -9.34 0.74
C ASP A 56 10.56 -9.28 -0.79
N SER A 57 9.42 -8.83 -1.32
CA SER A 57 9.20 -8.69 -2.75
C SER A 57 10.33 -7.95 -3.47
N LYS A 58 10.98 -6.96 -2.84
CA LYS A 58 12.07 -6.16 -3.42
C LYS A 58 13.36 -6.96 -3.61
N LEU A 59 13.54 -8.03 -2.85
CA LEU A 59 14.69 -8.94 -2.95
C LEU A 59 14.47 -10.06 -3.99
N ILE A 60 13.26 -10.15 -4.56
CA ILE A 60 12.89 -11.12 -5.57
C ILE A 60 12.87 -10.42 -6.95
N SER A 61 13.47 -11.04 -7.96
CA SER A 61 13.46 -10.49 -9.32
C SER A 61 12.03 -10.37 -9.87
N PRO A 62 11.72 -9.40 -10.75
CA PRO A 62 10.38 -9.24 -11.31
C PRO A 62 9.82 -10.52 -11.94
N LYS A 63 10.65 -11.23 -12.72
CA LYS A 63 10.28 -12.53 -13.32
C LYS A 63 9.90 -13.55 -12.23
N ARG A 64 10.73 -13.69 -11.19
CA ARG A 64 10.47 -14.65 -10.13
C ARG A 64 9.25 -14.25 -9.29
N ARG A 65 9.00 -12.96 -9.07
CA ARG A 65 7.78 -12.49 -8.40
C ARG A 65 6.53 -12.87 -9.18
N ALA A 66 6.52 -12.64 -10.50
CA ALA A 66 5.39 -12.98 -11.37
C ALA A 66 5.08 -14.49 -11.36
N GLU A 67 6.11 -15.34 -11.24
CA GLU A 67 5.93 -16.79 -11.05
C GLU A 67 5.46 -17.16 -9.62
N LEU A 68 5.94 -16.43 -8.61
CA LEU A 68 5.70 -16.77 -7.21
C LEU A 68 4.32 -16.30 -6.70
N ALA A 69 3.81 -15.16 -7.15
CA ALA A 69 2.52 -14.63 -6.72
C ALA A 69 1.34 -15.61 -6.91
N PRO A 70 1.10 -16.19 -8.11
CA PRO A 70 -0.01 -17.14 -8.28
C PRO A 70 0.19 -18.41 -7.44
N LEU A 71 1.44 -18.83 -7.20
CA LEU A 71 1.72 -19.94 -6.28
C LEU A 71 1.35 -19.58 -4.84
N LEU A 72 1.65 -18.35 -4.41
CA LEU A 72 1.31 -17.86 -3.07
C LEU A 72 -0.19 -17.73 -2.88
N GLU A 73 -0.93 -17.22 -3.86
CA GLU A 73 -2.40 -17.10 -3.82
C GLU A 73 -3.09 -18.45 -3.56
N HIS A 74 -2.55 -19.55 -4.11
CA HIS A 74 -3.04 -20.90 -3.84
C HIS A 74 -2.47 -21.52 -2.55
N TRP A 75 -1.26 -21.12 -2.15
CA TRP A 75 -0.57 -21.67 -0.98
C TRP A 75 -1.08 -21.11 0.34
N VAL A 76 -1.40 -19.81 0.39
CA VAL A 76 -1.99 -19.18 1.57
C VAL A 76 -3.34 -19.82 1.89
N THR A 77 -3.73 -19.78 3.16
CA THR A 77 -5.07 -20.22 3.59
C THR A 77 -6.13 -19.23 3.11
N ALA A 78 -5.83 -17.95 3.16
CA ALA A 78 -6.64 -16.88 2.58
C ALA A 78 -5.76 -15.65 2.37
N PHE A 79 -6.16 -14.81 1.41
CA PHE A 79 -5.65 -13.45 1.31
C PHE A 79 -6.78 -12.50 0.92
N GLY A 80 -6.60 -11.22 1.22
CA GLY A 80 -7.47 -10.14 0.79
C GLY A 80 -6.63 -8.98 0.30
N LEU A 81 -7.15 -8.27 -0.70
CA LEU A 81 -6.54 -7.08 -1.28
C LEU A 81 -7.44 -5.87 -1.03
N GLY A 82 -6.83 -4.73 -0.77
CA GLY A 82 -7.52 -3.47 -0.62
C GLY A 82 -6.71 -2.34 -1.19
N ASP A 83 -7.37 -1.48 -1.95
CA ASP A 83 -6.77 -0.30 -2.55
C ASP A 83 -7.32 0.97 -1.90
N ALA A 84 -6.52 2.03 -1.87
CA ALA A 84 -7.01 3.40 -1.77
C ALA A 84 -6.54 4.19 -2.99
N SER A 85 -7.52 4.73 -3.71
CA SER A 85 -7.35 5.46 -4.97
C SER A 85 -6.53 6.74 -4.80
N PRO A 86 -5.96 7.30 -5.89
CA PRO A 86 -5.33 8.63 -5.85
C PRO A 86 -6.23 9.72 -5.25
N GLN A 87 -7.53 9.66 -5.56
CA GLN A 87 -8.56 10.58 -5.04
C GLN A 87 -8.69 10.46 -3.53
N GLU A 88 -8.85 9.23 -3.01
CA GLU A 88 -8.90 8.98 -1.57
C GLU A 88 -7.59 9.36 -0.87
N ILE A 89 -6.43 9.16 -1.51
CA ILE A 89 -5.14 9.60 -0.98
C ILE A 89 -5.07 11.13 -0.89
N ASP A 90 -5.56 11.84 -1.90
CA ASP A 90 -5.58 13.29 -1.91
C ASP A 90 -6.52 13.87 -0.87
N GLU A 91 -7.67 13.21 -0.63
CA GLU A 91 -8.68 13.65 0.34
C GLU A 91 -8.28 13.32 1.78
N LEU A 92 -7.88 12.06 2.04
CA LEU A 92 -7.64 11.56 3.39
C LEU A 92 -6.19 11.78 3.85
N GLY A 93 -5.26 11.91 2.91
CA GLY A 93 -3.83 11.80 3.17
C GLY A 93 -3.35 10.36 3.29
N MET A 94 -2.03 10.18 3.14
CA MET A 94 -1.42 8.86 3.01
C MET A 94 -1.68 7.92 4.20
N THR A 95 -1.60 8.39 5.44
CA THR A 95 -1.80 7.51 6.62
C THR A 95 -3.23 6.98 6.70
N ALA A 96 -4.23 7.85 6.49
CA ALA A 96 -5.63 7.46 6.53
C ALA A 96 -6.03 6.62 5.29
N ALA A 97 -5.50 6.93 4.11
CA ALA A 97 -5.68 6.11 2.92
C ALA A 97 -5.04 4.72 3.07
N LEU A 98 -3.85 4.62 3.68
CA LEU A 98 -3.21 3.34 3.98
C LEU A 98 -4.06 2.51 4.97
N ARG A 99 -4.59 3.15 6.01
CA ARG A 99 -5.54 2.52 6.93
C ARG A 99 -6.78 2.00 6.19
N LEU A 100 -7.37 2.81 5.32
CA LEU A 100 -8.53 2.43 4.51
C LEU A 100 -8.25 1.21 3.63
N ALA A 101 -7.14 1.23 2.89
CA ALA A 101 -6.70 0.10 2.07
C ALA A 101 -6.48 -1.18 2.89
N ALA A 102 -5.86 -1.06 4.07
CA ALA A 102 -5.62 -2.21 4.94
C ALA A 102 -6.91 -2.76 5.57
N VAL A 103 -7.86 -1.90 5.96
CA VAL A 103 -9.18 -2.35 6.42
C VAL A 103 -9.91 -3.11 5.31
N ARG A 104 -9.92 -2.59 4.08
CA ARG A 104 -10.47 -3.29 2.91
C ARG A 104 -9.82 -4.67 2.70
N ALA A 105 -8.49 -4.73 2.78
CA ALA A 105 -7.76 -5.98 2.63
C ALA A 105 -8.10 -7.01 3.72
N LEU A 106 -8.26 -6.56 4.97
CA LEU A 106 -8.64 -7.41 6.10
C LEU A 106 -10.10 -7.86 6.03
N GLU A 107 -11.02 -7.00 5.58
CA GLU A 107 -12.44 -7.31 5.40
C GLU A 107 -12.71 -8.23 4.20
N ALA A 108 -11.81 -8.25 3.21
CA ALA A 108 -11.86 -9.18 2.09
C ALA A 108 -11.46 -10.62 2.48
N LEU A 109 -10.90 -10.84 3.68
CA LEU A 109 -10.64 -12.18 4.19
C LEU A 109 -11.96 -12.90 4.54
N PRO A 110 -12.09 -14.21 4.26
CA PRO A 110 -13.30 -14.97 4.56
C PRO A 110 -13.59 -15.09 6.06
N VAL A 111 -12.56 -14.92 6.89
CA VAL A 111 -12.64 -14.93 8.35
C VAL A 111 -11.81 -13.76 8.86
N ARG A 112 -12.41 -12.93 9.71
CA ARG A 112 -11.71 -11.84 10.40
C ARG A 112 -10.55 -12.42 11.23
N PRO A 113 -9.29 -11.97 11.02
CA PRO A 113 -8.16 -12.45 11.82
C PRO A 113 -8.26 -11.94 13.27
N ASP A 114 -7.79 -12.77 14.22
CA ASP A 114 -7.75 -12.40 15.64
C ASP A 114 -6.64 -11.39 15.91
N ALA A 115 -5.52 -11.50 15.19
CA ALA A 115 -4.40 -10.59 15.28
C ALA A 115 -3.75 -10.32 13.91
N VAL A 116 -3.11 -9.15 13.80
CA VAL A 116 -2.49 -8.66 12.57
C VAL A 116 -1.02 -8.35 12.83
N ILE A 117 -0.14 -8.83 11.95
CA ILE A 117 1.26 -8.43 11.88
C ILE A 117 1.39 -7.40 10.77
N LEU A 118 1.76 -6.16 11.12
CA LEU A 118 2.03 -5.10 10.15
C LEU A 118 3.54 -4.96 9.90
N ASP A 119 3.95 -4.81 8.64
CA ASP A 119 5.30 -4.34 8.33
C ASP A 119 5.51 -2.89 8.81
N GLY A 120 6.70 -2.63 9.34
CA GLY A 120 7.13 -1.31 9.79
C GLY A 120 7.00 -1.08 11.29
N LYS A 121 7.08 0.20 11.68
CA LYS A 121 7.19 0.62 13.09
C LYS A 121 5.93 1.30 13.65
N HIS A 122 5.00 1.70 12.80
CA HIS A 122 3.82 2.45 13.21
C HIS A 122 2.58 1.60 13.03
N ASP A 123 1.73 1.57 14.04
CA ASP A 123 0.38 1.02 13.92
C ASP A 123 -0.52 2.09 13.30
N TYR A 124 -0.87 1.90 12.03
CA TYR A 124 -1.81 2.76 11.31
C TYR A 124 -3.23 2.17 11.28
N LEU A 125 -3.45 0.96 11.78
CA LEU A 125 -4.77 0.30 11.81
C LEU A 125 -5.55 0.69 13.06
N GLY A 126 -4.90 0.59 14.22
CA GLY A 126 -5.51 0.80 15.53
C GLY A 126 -6.72 -0.10 15.80
N GLN A 127 -7.52 0.28 16.79
CA GLN A 127 -8.77 -0.42 17.13
C GLN A 127 -9.72 -0.50 15.91
N PRO A 128 -10.44 -1.61 15.72
CA PRO A 128 -10.58 -2.77 16.61
C PRO A 128 -9.57 -3.91 16.35
N TRP A 129 -8.46 -3.64 15.69
CA TRP A 129 -7.47 -4.66 15.31
C TRP A 129 -6.42 -4.84 16.39
N GLN A 130 -6.10 -6.09 16.73
CA GLN A 130 -4.97 -6.40 17.60
C GLN A 130 -3.69 -6.47 16.75
N VAL A 131 -2.88 -5.42 16.82
CA VAL A 131 -1.75 -5.23 15.91
C VAL A 131 -0.41 -5.50 16.60
N ARG A 132 0.46 -6.22 15.89
CA ARG A 132 1.90 -6.33 16.18
C ARG A 132 2.67 -5.73 15.02
N THR A 133 3.40 -4.63 15.26
CA THR A 133 4.31 -4.07 14.27
C THR A 133 5.65 -4.81 14.28
N VAL A 134 6.22 -5.03 13.11
CA VAL A 134 7.54 -5.66 12.93
C VAL A 134 8.32 -4.87 11.88
N ILE A 135 9.45 -4.29 12.28
CA ILE A 135 10.35 -3.61 11.36
C ILE A 135 10.96 -4.65 10.42
N LYS A 136 10.78 -4.48 9.10
CA LYS A 136 11.18 -5.47 8.09
C LYS A 136 10.50 -6.82 8.32
N GLY A 137 9.19 -6.75 8.59
CA GLY A 137 8.31 -7.90 8.72
C GLY A 137 8.32 -8.75 7.44
N ASP A 138 8.40 -8.11 6.28
CA ASP A 138 8.52 -8.76 4.97
C ASP A 138 9.77 -9.66 4.83
N GLN A 139 10.85 -9.36 5.57
CA GLN A 139 12.08 -10.17 5.60
C GLN A 139 12.10 -11.21 6.71
N SER A 140 11.24 -11.08 7.73
CA SER A 140 11.32 -11.88 8.96
C SER A 140 10.10 -12.76 9.24
N CYS A 141 8.92 -12.37 8.74
CA CYS A 141 7.62 -13.01 8.98
C CYS A 141 7.08 -13.56 7.66
N ILE A 142 6.77 -14.86 7.64
CA ILE A 142 6.31 -15.53 6.41
C ILE A 142 4.97 -14.95 5.91
N ALA A 143 4.05 -14.60 6.82
CA ALA A 143 2.77 -14.04 6.42
C ALA A 143 2.91 -12.66 5.77
N VAL A 144 3.79 -11.81 6.32
CA VAL A 144 4.07 -10.48 5.77
C VAL A 144 4.83 -10.59 4.45
N ALA A 145 5.81 -11.50 4.35
CA ALA A 145 6.51 -11.78 3.10
C ALA A 145 5.54 -12.19 1.97
N ALA A 146 4.58 -13.08 2.28
CA ALA A 146 3.56 -13.47 1.31
C ALA A 146 2.68 -12.29 0.88
N ALA A 147 2.20 -11.49 1.83
CA ALA A 147 1.44 -10.28 1.54
C ALA A 147 2.23 -9.29 0.66
N SER A 148 3.52 -9.10 0.93
CA SER A 148 4.39 -8.20 0.15
C SER A 148 4.46 -8.57 -1.32
N VAL A 149 4.59 -9.86 -1.63
CA VAL A 149 4.72 -10.36 -2.99
C VAL A 149 3.38 -10.27 -3.72
N ILE A 150 2.28 -10.67 -3.07
CA ILE A 150 0.93 -10.61 -3.66
C ILE A 150 0.56 -9.14 -3.95
N ALA A 151 0.72 -8.24 -2.97
CA ALA A 151 0.45 -6.81 -3.16
C ALA A 151 1.29 -6.20 -4.29
N LYS A 152 2.59 -6.57 -4.36
CA LYS A 152 3.51 -6.03 -5.38
C LYS A 152 3.10 -6.45 -6.79
N VAL A 153 2.84 -7.73 -7.00
CA VAL A 153 2.47 -8.24 -8.32
C VAL A 153 1.10 -7.72 -8.75
N HIS A 154 0.13 -7.68 -7.82
CA HIS A 154 -1.19 -7.13 -8.09
C HIS A 154 -1.10 -5.66 -8.55
N ARG A 155 -0.44 -4.81 -7.76
CA ARG A 155 -0.33 -3.39 -8.07
C ARG A 155 0.49 -3.12 -9.34
N ASP A 156 1.59 -3.84 -9.54
CA ASP A 156 2.41 -3.69 -10.75
C ASP A 156 1.62 -4.06 -12.00
N THR A 157 0.79 -5.10 -11.93
CA THR A 157 -0.10 -5.52 -13.03
C THR A 157 -1.11 -4.42 -13.35
N MET A 158 -1.78 -3.87 -12.33
CA MET A 158 -2.72 -2.75 -12.50
C MET A 158 -2.05 -1.53 -13.16
N MET A 159 -0.84 -1.17 -12.76
CA MET A 159 -0.12 -0.05 -13.36
C MET A 159 0.38 -0.36 -14.78
N ALA A 160 0.71 -1.62 -15.07
CA ALA A 160 1.09 -2.05 -16.41
C ALA A 160 -0.09 -2.04 -17.37
N GLU A 161 -1.26 -2.50 -16.93
CA GLU A 161 -2.52 -2.42 -17.69
C GLU A 161 -2.88 -0.95 -17.97
N LEU A 162 -2.75 -0.08 -16.97
CA LEU A 162 -2.96 1.36 -17.13
C LEU A 162 -2.01 1.99 -18.17
N GLY A 163 -0.74 1.58 -18.17
CA GLY A 163 0.24 2.07 -19.15
C GLY A 163 0.13 1.45 -20.53
N ALA A 164 -0.49 0.27 -20.64
CA ALA A 164 -0.74 -0.43 -21.90
C ALA A 164 -1.98 0.13 -22.64
N ASP A 165 -2.81 0.92 -21.96
CA ASP A 165 -3.83 1.73 -22.60
C ASP A 165 -3.15 2.74 -23.53
N SER A 166 -3.12 2.38 -24.83
CA SER A 166 -2.40 3.07 -25.91
C SER A 166 -2.91 4.50 -26.21
N GLY A 167 -3.85 5.00 -25.41
CA GLY A 167 -4.33 6.37 -25.45
C GLY A 167 -3.52 7.32 -24.58
N GLU A 168 -4.21 8.00 -23.67
CA GLU A 168 -3.77 9.19 -22.91
C GLU A 168 -2.55 8.95 -21.99
N TYR A 169 -2.21 7.69 -21.67
CA TYR A 169 -1.26 7.37 -20.60
C TYR A 169 0.06 6.75 -21.04
N ALA A 170 0.24 6.49 -22.35
CA ALA A 170 1.42 5.82 -22.89
C ALA A 170 2.74 6.55 -22.52
N GLU A 171 2.73 7.89 -22.56
CA GLU A 171 3.90 8.75 -22.29
C GLU A 171 4.41 8.63 -20.84
N PHE A 172 3.56 8.25 -19.89
CA PHE A 172 3.92 8.17 -18.48
C PHE A 172 4.68 6.88 -18.11
N ALA A 173 4.75 5.92 -19.03
CA ALA A 173 5.48 4.65 -18.87
C ALA A 173 5.11 3.87 -17.58
N PHE A 174 3.82 3.87 -17.20
CA PHE A 174 3.36 3.25 -15.95
C PHE A 174 3.69 1.75 -15.84
N GLY A 175 3.77 1.02 -16.95
CA GLY A 175 4.21 -0.38 -16.91
C GLY A 175 5.68 -0.58 -16.53
N ALA A 176 6.54 0.42 -16.79
CA ALA A 176 7.95 0.35 -16.43
C ALA A 176 8.22 0.89 -15.02
N ASN A 177 7.53 1.97 -14.62
CA ASN A 177 7.79 2.66 -13.35
C ASN A 177 6.74 2.42 -12.26
N ALA A 178 5.63 1.74 -12.56
CA ALA A 178 4.51 1.49 -11.63
C ALA A 178 3.96 2.76 -10.95
N GLY A 179 4.02 3.90 -11.63
CA GLY A 179 3.62 5.21 -11.11
C GLY A 179 4.64 5.86 -10.18
N TYR A 180 5.81 5.27 -9.96
CA TYR A 180 6.88 5.88 -9.17
C TYR A 180 7.61 6.98 -9.96
N PRO A 181 8.28 7.92 -9.25
CA PRO A 181 9.09 8.94 -9.90
C PRO A 181 10.16 8.31 -10.80
N SER A 182 10.23 8.74 -12.05
CA SER A 182 11.29 8.38 -12.99
C SER A 182 11.52 9.55 -13.95
N PRO A 183 12.68 9.60 -14.65
CA PRO A 183 12.93 10.64 -15.64
C PRO A 183 11.84 10.73 -16.71
N VAL A 184 11.38 9.58 -17.22
CA VAL A 184 10.30 9.51 -18.23
C VAL A 184 8.97 10.03 -17.68
N HIS A 185 8.60 9.58 -16.47
CA HIS A 185 7.37 10.01 -15.80
C HIS A 185 7.36 11.53 -15.53
N ARG A 186 8.50 12.08 -15.10
CA ARG A 186 8.65 13.53 -14.89
C ARG A 186 8.51 14.30 -16.20
N ALA A 187 9.18 13.86 -17.27
CA ALA A 187 9.10 14.53 -18.57
C ALA A 187 7.65 14.51 -19.12
N ALA A 188 6.96 13.38 -18.98
CA ALA A 188 5.55 13.28 -19.38
C ALA A 188 4.65 14.23 -18.58
N LEU A 189 4.87 14.33 -17.26
CA LEU A 189 4.16 15.28 -16.39
C LEU A 189 4.43 16.75 -16.75
N GLU A 190 5.65 17.09 -17.15
CA GLU A 190 6.01 18.44 -17.59
C GLU A 190 5.30 18.81 -18.89
N GLU A 191 5.29 17.91 -19.87
CA GLU A 191 4.71 18.13 -21.20
C GLU A 191 3.17 18.07 -21.20
N TRP A 192 2.60 17.02 -20.62
CA TRP A 192 1.19 16.65 -20.76
C TRP A 192 0.35 16.95 -19.51
N GLY A 193 0.99 17.16 -18.36
CA GLY A 193 0.31 17.40 -17.09
C GLY A 193 -0.15 16.12 -16.38
N PRO A 194 -0.70 16.24 -15.17
CA PRO A 194 -1.19 15.10 -14.40
C PRO A 194 -2.51 14.56 -14.95
N THR A 195 -2.65 13.24 -14.92
CA THR A 195 -3.86 12.50 -15.30
C THR A 195 -4.78 12.23 -14.08
N PRO A 196 -6.00 11.70 -14.26
CA PRO A 196 -6.85 11.27 -13.14
C PRO A 196 -6.23 10.23 -12.21
N HIS A 197 -5.17 9.54 -12.65
CA HIS A 197 -4.46 8.55 -11.82
C HIS A 197 -3.36 9.17 -10.97
N HIS A 198 -3.05 10.45 -11.14
CA HIS A 198 -2.03 11.14 -10.36
C HIS A 198 -2.58 11.66 -9.03
N ARG A 199 -1.72 11.65 -8.01
CA ARG A 199 -2.00 12.19 -6.68
C ARG A 199 -1.70 13.69 -6.72
N LEU A 200 -2.73 14.52 -6.67
CA LEU A 200 -2.61 15.97 -6.85
C LEU A 200 -2.28 16.71 -5.55
N SER A 201 -2.28 16.04 -4.40
CA SER A 201 -1.87 16.62 -3.12
C SER A 201 -0.36 16.56 -2.85
N TRP A 202 0.41 15.98 -3.78
CA TRP A 202 1.83 15.70 -3.62
C TRP A 202 2.72 16.87 -4.06
N SER A 203 3.92 16.93 -3.48
CA SER A 203 4.85 18.03 -3.71
C SER A 203 5.47 18.06 -5.11
N TYR A 204 5.37 16.99 -5.92
CA TYR A 204 5.94 17.02 -7.27
C TYR A 204 5.27 18.09 -8.16
N LEU A 205 3.99 18.43 -7.91
CA LEU A 205 3.30 19.50 -8.62
C LEU A 205 3.87 20.89 -8.35
N ASP A 206 4.56 21.09 -7.22
CA ASP A 206 5.24 22.36 -6.93
C ASP A 206 6.38 22.62 -7.90
N ALA A 207 6.94 21.56 -8.48
CA ALA A 207 8.00 21.64 -9.48
C ALA A 207 7.46 21.71 -10.93
N LEU A 208 6.14 21.84 -11.13
CA LEU A 208 5.49 21.87 -12.45
C LEU A 208 4.67 23.16 -12.64
N PRO A 209 5.31 24.32 -12.94
CA PRO A 209 4.64 25.62 -12.96
C PRO A 209 3.40 25.70 -13.87
N ARG A 210 3.42 25.01 -15.02
CA ARG A 210 2.28 24.94 -15.95
C ARG A 210 1.05 24.27 -15.34
N TRP A 211 1.26 23.32 -14.43
CA TRP A 211 0.23 22.43 -13.89
C TRP A 211 -0.02 22.63 -12.39
N GLN A 212 0.73 23.51 -11.73
CA GLN A 212 0.67 23.75 -10.28
C GLN A 212 -0.74 24.16 -9.82
N HIS A 213 -1.52 24.81 -10.69
CA HIS A 213 -2.91 25.20 -10.42
C HIS A 213 -3.85 24.00 -10.17
N LEU A 214 -3.46 22.78 -10.54
CA LEU A 214 -4.20 21.54 -10.26
C LEU A 214 -3.89 20.95 -8.88
N LYS A 215 -2.91 21.50 -8.14
CA LYS A 215 -2.51 20.96 -6.85
C LYS A 215 -3.65 21.06 -5.83
N LYS A 216 -4.00 19.93 -5.23
CA LYS A 216 -4.96 19.86 -4.13
C LYS A 216 -4.29 20.20 -2.82
N VAL A 217 -4.81 21.21 -2.12
CA VAL A 217 -4.41 21.52 -0.75
C VAL A 217 -5.38 20.80 0.19
N ARG A 218 -4.84 19.95 1.05
CA ARG A 218 -5.63 19.33 2.12
C ARG A 218 -5.91 20.38 3.18
N ILE A 219 -7.16 20.80 3.29
CA ILE A 219 -7.63 21.57 4.45
C ILE A 219 -7.74 20.54 5.59
N SER A 220 -6.89 20.64 6.61
CA SER A 220 -7.00 19.75 7.77
C SER A 220 -8.35 19.98 8.45
N ALA A 221 -8.89 18.97 9.15
CA ALA A 221 -10.09 19.16 9.96
C ALA A 221 -9.93 20.30 10.99
N GLU A 222 -8.70 20.55 11.45
CA GLU A 222 -8.34 21.71 12.29
C GLU A 222 -8.44 23.04 11.54
N ALA A 223 -8.00 23.11 10.28
CA ALA A 223 -8.12 24.31 9.44
C ALA A 223 -9.58 24.62 9.05
N ALA A 224 -10.38 23.57 8.75
CA ALA A 224 -11.81 23.73 8.50
C ALA A 224 -12.59 24.18 9.75
N ALA A 225 -12.19 23.68 10.94
CA ALA A 225 -12.76 24.12 12.20
C ALA A 225 -12.44 25.60 12.50
N LEU A 226 -11.22 26.06 12.19
CA LEU A 226 -10.81 27.47 12.34
C LEU A 226 -11.58 28.42 11.41
N GLU A 227 -11.89 28.01 10.18
CA GLU A 227 -12.72 28.82 9.26
C GLU A 227 -14.19 28.86 9.70
N SER A 228 -14.73 27.76 10.24
CA SER A 228 -16.12 27.72 10.75
C SER A 228 -16.32 28.46 12.09
N GLY A 229 -15.25 28.72 12.84
CA GLY A 229 -15.29 29.45 14.12
C GLY A 229 -15.19 30.98 13.98
N GLY A 230 -15.04 31.50 12.76
CA GLY A 230 -14.77 32.92 12.47
C GLY A 230 -15.99 33.83 12.31
N GLN A 231 -17.18 33.40 12.71
CA GLN A 231 -18.40 34.22 12.63
C GLN A 231 -19.06 34.41 13.99
N LEU A 232 -18.28 34.87 14.98
CA LEU A 232 -18.84 35.54 16.15
C LEU A 232 -18.90 37.04 15.83
N GLY A 233 -20.08 37.46 15.36
CA GLY A 233 -20.44 38.87 15.29
C GLY A 233 -20.35 39.49 16.67
N PHE A 234 -19.46 40.47 16.83
CA PHE A 234 -19.56 41.44 17.90
C PHE A 234 -20.52 42.53 17.41
N ASP A 235 -21.77 42.49 17.88
CA ASP A 235 -22.65 43.65 17.86
C ASP A 235 -22.20 44.58 19.00
N PHE A 236 -21.82 45.81 18.64
CA PHE A 236 -21.89 47.01 19.49
C PHE A 236 -22.91 47.96 18.88
#